data_AF-A0A6G7Z529-F1
#
_entry.id   AF-A0A6G7Z529-F1
#
_cell.length_a   1.000
_cell.length_b   1.000
_cell.length_c   1.000
_cell.angle_alpha   90.00
_cell.angle_beta   90.00
_cell.angle_gamma   90.00
#
_symmetry.space_group_name_H-M   'P 1'
#
loop_
_entity.id
_entity.type
_entity.pdbx_description
1 polymer ?
#
loop_
_entity_poly.entity_id
_entity_poly.type
_entity_poly.pdbx_seq_one_letter_code
_entity_poly.pdbx_strand_id
1 'polypeptide(L)'
;MTLQSPPRRHHPGPAASGPVLPGAVLPGPVAPDLVERLPHEAVAVLHGANVGVLGLGRLGLQIARTLASLGARRLVLDDAGTVRHDDLGAGGYRLADLGRSRPAAAAGVLADSATTTAVSPGVLDGHDPGTLTAAVVVTHEQIDPACTWRLVAQGVPHLLVTWSRGRLEVGPGVIPGLTACLRCVDLHRADEGVPPARGRHAGSGVEDPVLALAGAGLAVARTFGLLAHGSAPRGLTRTTTLSLPDLAQRTEHWPVHPVCGCA
;
A
#
# COMPACT_ATOMS: atom_id res chain seq x y z
N MET A 1 25.45 11.61 73.79
CA MET A 1 25.23 12.84 73.00
C MET A 1 26.11 12.69 71.76
N THR A 2 25.53 12.10 70.71
CA THR A 2 26.25 11.54 69.56
C THR A 2 26.26 12.58 68.44
N LEU A 3 27.43 13.12 68.10
CA LEU A 3 27.58 14.15 67.07
C LEU A 3 27.54 13.51 65.67
N GLN A 4 26.57 13.98 64.89
CA GLN A 4 26.16 13.53 63.57
C GLN A 4 27.08 14.13 62.49
N SER A 5 27.57 13.30 61.57
CA SER A 5 28.37 13.72 60.41
C SER A 5 27.53 14.48 59.36
N PRO A 6 28.10 15.43 58.60
CA PRO A 6 27.36 16.21 57.62
C PRO A 6 27.12 15.43 56.30
N PRO A 7 26.06 15.77 55.52
CA PRO A 7 25.73 15.06 54.30
C PRO A 7 26.66 15.44 53.13
N ARG A 8 27.12 14.43 52.39
CA ARG A 8 27.86 14.60 51.13
C ARG A 8 26.94 15.16 50.04
N ARG A 9 27.34 16.26 49.42
CA ARG A 9 26.67 16.84 48.24
C ARG A 9 26.99 15.99 47.01
N HIS A 10 25.97 15.45 46.37
CA HIS A 10 26.08 14.83 45.05
C HIS A 10 26.18 15.92 43.99
N HIS A 11 27.29 15.97 43.26
CA HIS A 11 27.40 16.73 42.02
C HIS A 11 26.77 15.93 40.86
N PRO A 12 25.90 16.53 40.04
CA PRO A 12 25.43 15.90 38.82
C PRO A 12 26.55 15.97 37.77
N GLY A 13 26.97 14.81 37.25
CA GLY A 13 27.95 14.72 36.16
C GLY A 13 27.37 15.22 34.83
N PRO A 14 28.23 15.59 33.85
CA PRO A 14 27.79 16.16 32.59
C PRO A 14 26.98 15.14 31.79
N ALA A 15 25.81 15.57 31.32
CA ALA A 15 24.94 14.77 30.45
C ALA A 15 25.68 14.41 29.16
N ALA A 16 25.84 13.12 28.91
CA ALA A 16 26.37 12.60 27.66
C ALA A 16 25.42 12.98 26.51
N SER A 17 25.90 13.80 25.58
CA SER A 17 25.20 14.15 24.36
C SER A 17 25.13 12.90 23.47
N GLY A 18 23.93 12.32 23.32
CA GLY A 18 23.69 11.24 22.37
C GLY A 18 23.88 11.69 20.92
N PRO A 19 24.13 10.75 19.99
CA PRO A 19 24.36 11.08 18.59
C PRO A 19 23.13 11.75 17.98
N VAL A 20 23.34 12.91 17.38
CA VAL A 20 22.34 13.62 16.58
C VAL A 20 22.10 12.80 15.31
N LEU A 21 20.90 12.24 15.16
CA LEU A 21 20.47 11.60 13.92
C LEU A 21 20.52 12.64 12.78
N PRO A 22 21.03 12.29 11.58
CA PRO A 22 21.04 13.21 10.46
C PRO A 22 19.61 13.63 10.13
N GLY A 23 19.39 14.95 10.09
CA GLY A 23 18.08 15.57 9.89
C GLY A 23 17.38 15.02 8.66
N ALA A 24 16.10 14.67 8.83
CA ALA A 24 15.25 14.24 7.74
C ALA A 24 15.22 15.35 6.68
N VAL A 25 15.81 15.09 5.52
CA VAL A 25 15.72 15.98 4.36
C VAL A 25 14.26 16.04 3.96
N LEU A 26 13.59 17.16 4.26
CA LEU A 26 12.25 17.42 3.75
C LEU A 26 12.32 17.44 2.22
N PRO A 27 11.43 16.74 1.50
CA PRO A 27 11.46 16.76 0.04
C PRO A 27 11.27 18.18 -0.47
N GLY A 28 12.15 18.62 -1.38
CA GLY A 28 11.97 19.87 -2.11
C GLY A 28 10.66 19.88 -2.91
N PRO A 29 10.12 21.07 -3.24
CA PRO A 29 8.86 21.19 -3.94
C PRO A 29 8.89 20.44 -5.27
N VAL A 30 7.84 19.67 -5.55
CA VAL A 30 7.60 19.09 -6.87
C VAL A 30 7.28 20.24 -7.82
N ALA A 31 7.92 20.28 -8.99
CA ALA A 31 7.69 21.35 -9.97
C ALA A 31 6.20 21.36 -10.38
N PRO A 32 5.52 22.52 -10.42
CA PRO A 32 4.07 22.60 -10.65
C PRO A 32 3.61 21.95 -11.97
N ASP A 33 4.44 22.06 -13.01
CA ASP A 33 4.22 21.45 -14.33
C ASP A 33 4.25 19.91 -14.29
N LEU A 34 5.09 19.34 -13.43
CA LEU A 34 5.15 17.89 -13.22
C LEU A 34 3.89 17.39 -12.47
N VAL A 35 3.32 18.20 -11.57
CA VAL A 35 2.08 17.87 -10.85
C VAL A 35 0.88 17.80 -11.79
N GLU A 36 0.81 18.66 -12.80
CA GLU A 36 -0.28 18.67 -13.79
C GLU A 36 -0.10 17.58 -14.85
N ARG A 37 1.13 17.28 -15.28
CA ARG A 37 1.40 16.33 -16.38
C ARG A 37 1.37 14.86 -15.98
N LEU A 38 1.86 14.53 -14.79
CA LEU A 38 1.92 13.15 -14.28
C LEU A 38 0.55 12.44 -14.29
N PRO A 39 -0.55 13.06 -13.83
CA PRO A 39 -1.88 12.47 -13.91
C PRO A 39 -2.32 12.20 -15.34
N HIS A 40 -2.08 13.12 -16.28
CA HIS A 40 -2.52 12.96 -17.67
C HIS A 40 -1.75 11.87 -18.42
N GLU A 41 -0.42 11.83 -18.26
CA GLU A 41 0.41 10.78 -18.86
C GLU A 41 0.09 9.41 -18.26
N ALA A 42 -0.07 9.32 -16.93
CA ALA A 42 -0.43 8.07 -16.27
C ALA A 42 -1.83 7.56 -16.65
N VAL A 43 -2.82 8.46 -16.81
CA VAL A 43 -4.16 8.10 -17.31
C VAL A 43 -4.09 7.62 -18.76
N ALA A 44 -3.27 8.26 -19.60
CA ALA A 44 -3.05 7.78 -20.97
C ALA A 44 -2.44 6.36 -21.01
N VAL A 45 -1.47 6.07 -20.14
CA VAL A 45 -0.91 4.71 -19.98
C VAL A 45 -1.97 3.74 -19.45
N LEU A 46 -2.78 4.18 -18.48
CA LEU A 46 -3.83 3.37 -17.87
C LEU A 46 -4.82 2.82 -18.92
N HIS A 47 -5.17 3.61 -19.94
CA HIS A 47 -6.07 3.17 -21.02
C HIS A 47 -5.59 1.94 -21.80
N GLY A 48 -4.29 1.66 -21.80
CA GLY A 48 -3.70 0.44 -22.37
C GLY A 48 -3.40 -0.65 -21.34
N ALA A 49 -3.48 -0.34 -20.04
CA ALA A 49 -2.93 -1.16 -18.97
C ALA A 49 -3.85 -2.31 -18.54
N ASN A 50 -3.24 -3.46 -18.23
CA ASN A 50 -3.87 -4.54 -17.48
C ASN A 50 -3.49 -4.37 -16.01
N VAL A 51 -4.45 -4.04 -15.14
CA VAL A 51 -4.17 -3.83 -13.72
C VAL A 51 -4.79 -4.95 -12.89
N GLY A 52 -3.95 -5.63 -12.11
CA GLY A 52 -4.40 -6.61 -11.12
C GLY A 52 -4.85 -5.91 -9.83
N VAL A 53 -5.98 -6.31 -9.27
CA VAL A 53 -6.42 -5.93 -7.91
C VAL A 53 -6.60 -7.20 -7.11
N LEU A 54 -5.69 -7.44 -6.16
CA LEU A 54 -5.65 -8.61 -5.31
C LEU A 54 -6.17 -8.22 -3.92
N GLY A 55 -7.18 -8.92 -3.41
CA GLY A 55 -7.92 -8.51 -2.23
C GLY A 55 -9.04 -7.54 -2.61
N LEU A 56 -10.27 -8.02 -2.54
CA LEU A 56 -11.50 -7.39 -2.98
C LEU A 56 -12.47 -7.20 -1.81
N GLY A 57 -11.92 -6.88 -0.63
CA GLY A 57 -12.69 -6.23 0.43
C GLY A 57 -13.22 -4.86 -0.01
N ARG A 58 -13.70 -4.05 0.93
CA ARG A 58 -14.22 -2.71 0.64
C ARG A 58 -13.17 -1.83 -0.03
N LEU A 59 -11.94 -1.81 0.48
CA LEU A 59 -10.87 -0.99 -0.08
C LEU A 59 -10.49 -1.43 -1.51
N GLY A 60 -10.31 -2.73 -1.72
CA GLY A 60 -9.98 -3.29 -3.04
C GLY A 60 -11.06 -3.03 -4.08
N LEU A 61 -12.33 -3.18 -3.71
CA LEU A 61 -13.46 -2.86 -4.59
C LEU A 61 -13.45 -1.38 -5.00
N GLN A 62 -13.18 -0.47 -4.07
CA GLN A 62 -13.10 0.97 -4.38
C GLN A 62 -11.93 1.29 -5.32
N ILE A 63 -10.76 0.69 -5.10
CA ILE A 63 -9.62 0.81 -6.01
C ILE A 63 -10.01 0.34 -7.42
N ALA A 64 -10.63 -0.84 -7.53
CA ALA A 64 -11.05 -1.41 -8.82
C ALA A 64 -12.07 -0.50 -9.52
N ARG A 65 -13.07 0.02 -8.78
CA ARG A 65 -14.06 0.98 -9.32
C ARG A 65 -13.40 2.24 -9.84
N THR A 66 -12.51 2.84 -9.06
CA THR A 66 -11.83 4.07 -9.47
C THR A 66 -10.96 3.85 -10.71
N LEU A 67 -10.18 2.77 -10.77
CA LEU A 67 -9.38 2.43 -11.95
C LEU A 67 -10.26 2.17 -13.20
N ALA A 68 -11.42 1.52 -13.02
CA ALA A 68 -12.38 1.30 -14.09
C ALA A 68 -13.03 2.60 -14.59
N SER A 69 -13.39 3.51 -13.67
CA SER A 69 -13.90 4.85 -14.02
C SER A 69 -12.87 5.71 -14.73
N LEU A 70 -11.58 5.52 -14.44
CA LEU A 70 -10.47 6.17 -15.12
C LEU A 70 -10.12 5.52 -16.47
N GLY A 71 -10.79 4.42 -16.83
CA GLY A 71 -10.69 3.80 -18.15
C GLY A 71 -9.53 2.83 -18.31
N ALA A 72 -9.13 2.10 -17.26
CA ALA A 72 -8.20 0.98 -17.40
C ALA A 72 -8.64 0.01 -18.50
N ARG A 73 -7.72 -0.52 -19.32
CA ARG A 73 -8.09 -1.46 -20.40
C ARG A 73 -8.75 -2.72 -19.84
N ARG A 74 -8.10 -3.31 -18.83
CA ARG A 74 -8.55 -4.53 -18.18
C ARG A 74 -8.23 -4.50 -16.70
N LEU A 75 -9.18 -4.94 -15.90
CA LEU A 75 -8.97 -5.29 -14.50
C LEU A 75 -9.00 -6.80 -14.31
N VAL A 76 -7.96 -7.32 -13.67
CA VAL A 76 -7.88 -8.71 -13.23
C VAL A 76 -8.15 -8.72 -11.73
N LEU A 77 -9.26 -9.34 -11.33
CA LEU A 77 -9.77 -9.27 -9.95
C LEU A 77 -9.56 -10.60 -9.25
N ASP A 78 -8.77 -10.59 -8.18
CA ASP A 78 -8.42 -11.79 -7.41
C ASP A 78 -8.70 -11.61 -5.92
N ASP A 79 -9.43 -12.56 -5.33
CA ASP A 79 -9.65 -12.69 -3.89
C ASP A 79 -10.24 -14.10 -3.64
N ALA A 80 -9.67 -14.82 -2.67
CA ALA A 80 -10.11 -16.18 -2.33
C ALA A 80 -11.39 -16.22 -1.45
N GLY A 81 -11.82 -15.07 -0.95
CA GLY A 81 -12.92 -14.90 -0.01
C GLY A 81 -14.27 -14.64 -0.67
N THR A 82 -15.28 -14.65 0.19
CA THR A 82 -16.67 -14.29 -0.14
C THR A 82 -17.04 -12.96 0.49
N VAL A 83 -18.05 -12.30 -0.05
CA VAL A 83 -18.59 -11.05 0.48
C VAL A 83 -19.14 -11.31 1.88
N ARG A 84 -18.63 -10.56 2.86
CA ARG A 84 -19.04 -10.60 4.27
C ARG A 84 -19.80 -9.32 4.64
N HIS A 85 -20.42 -9.32 5.82
CA HIS A 85 -21.11 -8.13 6.36
C HIS A 85 -20.19 -6.90 6.40
N ASP A 86 -18.92 -7.10 6.72
CA ASP A 86 -17.90 -6.04 6.78
C ASP A 86 -17.60 -5.40 5.42
N ASP A 87 -17.99 -6.04 4.32
CA ASP A 87 -17.79 -5.52 2.97
C ASP A 87 -19.01 -4.71 2.47
N LEU A 88 -20.12 -4.67 3.23
CA LEU A 88 -21.39 -4.06 2.79
C LEU A 88 -21.46 -2.56 3.05
N GLY A 89 -22.25 -1.81 2.28
CA GLY A 89 -22.57 -0.41 2.55
C GLY A 89 -21.75 0.57 1.72
N ALA A 90 -21.46 1.76 2.25
CA ALA A 90 -20.86 2.85 1.47
C ALA A 90 -19.52 2.43 0.83
N GLY A 91 -19.44 2.56 -0.49
CA GLY A 91 -18.28 2.14 -1.30
C GLY A 91 -18.05 0.62 -1.38
N GLY A 92 -18.87 -0.19 -0.71
CA GLY A 92 -18.79 -1.64 -0.65
C GLY A 92 -19.80 -2.34 -1.56
N TYR A 93 -20.14 -3.58 -1.20
CA TYR A 93 -21.13 -4.41 -1.86
C TYR A 93 -22.55 -4.19 -1.33
N ARG A 94 -23.54 -4.72 -2.05
CA ARG A 94 -24.95 -4.70 -1.64
C ARG A 94 -25.27 -5.94 -0.80
N LEU A 95 -26.36 -5.87 -0.02
CA LEU A 95 -26.82 -7.01 0.78
C LEU A 95 -27.10 -8.26 -0.08
N ALA A 96 -27.55 -8.06 -1.33
CA ALA A 96 -27.77 -9.14 -2.30
C ALA A 96 -26.48 -9.88 -2.71
N ASP A 97 -25.31 -9.29 -2.46
CA ASP A 97 -24.03 -9.88 -2.79
C ASP A 97 -23.46 -10.76 -1.68
N LEU A 98 -24.04 -10.71 -0.47
CA LEU A 98 -23.55 -11.41 0.71
C LEU A 98 -23.38 -12.92 0.44
N GLY A 99 -22.22 -13.47 0.77
CA GLY A 99 -21.88 -14.87 0.55
C GLY A 99 -21.43 -15.23 -0.87
N ARG A 100 -21.56 -14.33 -1.85
CA ARG A 100 -20.99 -14.54 -3.19
C ARG A 100 -19.47 -14.46 -3.14
N SER A 101 -18.80 -15.11 -4.09
CA SER A 101 -17.38 -14.87 -4.37
C SER A 101 -17.12 -13.37 -4.59
N ARG A 102 -16.12 -12.80 -3.90
CA ARG A 102 -15.78 -11.37 -4.04
C ARG A 102 -15.39 -11.00 -5.49
N PRO A 103 -14.56 -11.78 -6.22
CA PRO A 103 -14.32 -11.52 -7.64
C PRO A 103 -15.60 -11.46 -8.49
N ALA A 104 -16.53 -12.40 -8.29
CA ALA A 104 -17.78 -12.44 -9.04
C ALA A 104 -18.73 -11.28 -8.70
N ALA A 105 -18.82 -10.90 -7.42
CA ALA A 105 -19.60 -9.76 -6.98
C ALA A 105 -19.00 -8.44 -7.48
N ALA A 106 -17.67 -8.29 -7.40
CA ALA A 106 -16.96 -7.10 -7.89
C ALA A 106 -17.13 -6.94 -9.39
N ALA A 107 -17.06 -8.03 -10.16
CA ALA A 107 -17.34 -7.98 -11.60
C ALA A 107 -18.76 -7.50 -11.92
N GLY A 108 -19.77 -7.95 -11.16
CA GLY A 108 -21.14 -7.43 -11.30
C GLY A 108 -21.24 -5.94 -11.00
N VAL A 109 -20.61 -5.50 -9.90
CA VAL A 109 -20.55 -4.08 -9.53
C VAL A 109 -19.90 -3.21 -10.60
N LEU A 110 -18.83 -3.70 -11.24
CA LEU A 110 -18.12 -2.97 -12.29
C LEU A 110 -18.90 -2.97 -13.61
N ALA A 111 -19.58 -4.07 -13.95
CA ALA A 111 -20.43 -4.15 -15.14
C ALA A 111 -21.55 -3.09 -15.11
N ASP A 112 -22.10 -2.81 -13.92
CA ASP A 112 -23.13 -1.79 -13.72
C ASP A 112 -22.60 -0.34 -13.80
N SER A 113 -21.28 -0.14 -13.85
CA SER A 113 -20.65 1.19 -13.72
C SER A 113 -20.44 1.93 -15.04
N ALA A 114 -21.05 1.47 -16.15
CA ALA A 114 -20.96 2.09 -17.49
C ALA A 114 -19.52 2.40 -17.96
N THR A 115 -18.59 1.48 -17.70
CA THR A 115 -17.18 1.57 -18.12
C THR A 115 -16.90 0.71 -19.35
N THR A 116 -15.89 1.08 -20.15
CA THR A 116 -15.34 0.26 -21.24
C THR A 116 -14.28 -0.74 -20.76
N THR A 117 -13.94 -0.72 -19.47
CA THR A 117 -12.95 -1.61 -18.86
C THR A 117 -13.39 -3.06 -18.93
N ALA A 118 -12.56 -3.92 -19.54
CA ALA A 118 -12.76 -5.36 -19.48
C ALA A 118 -12.50 -5.88 -18.05
N VAL A 119 -13.35 -6.76 -17.54
CA VAL A 119 -13.18 -7.34 -16.20
C VAL A 119 -12.98 -8.85 -16.30
N SER A 120 -11.90 -9.33 -15.70
CA SER A 120 -11.57 -10.75 -15.58
C SER A 120 -11.59 -11.15 -14.10
N PRO A 121 -12.70 -11.71 -13.59
CA PRO A 121 -12.71 -12.29 -12.25
C PRO A 121 -11.95 -13.62 -12.26
N GLY A 122 -11.09 -13.86 -11.28
CA GLY A 122 -10.44 -15.16 -11.10
C GLY A 122 -9.13 -15.09 -10.35
N VAL A 123 -8.73 -16.25 -9.82
CA VAL A 123 -7.47 -16.41 -9.09
C VAL A 123 -6.31 -16.14 -10.05
N LEU A 124 -5.32 -15.34 -9.65
CA LEU A 124 -4.04 -15.20 -10.36
C LEU A 124 -3.24 -16.53 -10.40
N ASP A 125 -3.85 -17.64 -10.00
CA ASP A 125 -3.38 -19.01 -10.24
C ASP A 125 -3.79 -19.58 -11.61
N GLY A 126 -4.48 -18.79 -12.46
CA GLY A 126 -4.74 -19.14 -13.86
C GLY A 126 -4.29 -18.08 -14.88
N HIS A 127 -3.81 -16.92 -14.43
CA HIS A 127 -3.28 -15.86 -15.29
C HIS A 127 -1.80 -15.68 -15.00
N ASP A 128 -0.96 -15.66 -16.04
CA ASP A 128 0.45 -15.31 -15.92
C ASP A 128 0.58 -13.85 -15.42
N PRO A 129 1.11 -13.60 -14.21
CA PRO A 129 1.33 -12.25 -13.70
C PRO A 129 2.14 -11.38 -14.66
N GLY A 130 3.00 -11.96 -15.51
CA GLY A 130 3.78 -11.24 -16.51
C GLY A 130 2.94 -10.50 -17.57
N THR A 131 1.63 -10.75 -17.62
CA THR A 131 0.69 -10.02 -18.50
C THR A 131 0.13 -8.73 -17.87
N LEU A 132 0.40 -8.51 -16.58
CA LEU A 132 -0.04 -7.31 -15.86
C LEU A 132 0.94 -6.16 -16.09
N THR A 133 0.39 -4.97 -16.32
CA THR A 133 1.16 -3.72 -16.36
C THR A 133 1.50 -3.25 -14.95
N ALA A 134 0.57 -3.44 -14.01
CA ALA A 134 0.79 -3.22 -12.59
C ALA A 134 -0.19 -4.06 -11.75
N ALA A 135 0.11 -4.22 -10.46
CA ALA A 135 -0.79 -4.85 -9.50
C ALA A 135 -0.97 -4.01 -8.23
N VAL A 136 -2.15 -4.05 -7.63
CA VAL A 136 -2.41 -3.50 -6.29
C VAL A 136 -2.81 -4.66 -5.38
N VAL A 137 -2.00 -4.91 -4.35
CA VAL A 137 -2.20 -5.99 -3.38
C VAL A 137 -2.76 -5.38 -2.11
N VAL A 138 -4.03 -5.65 -1.84
CA VAL A 138 -4.78 -5.22 -0.67
C VAL A 138 -4.91 -6.40 0.29
N THR A 139 -4.45 -6.23 1.54
CA THR A 139 -4.65 -7.27 2.56
C THR A 139 -4.99 -6.69 3.92
N HIS A 140 -5.86 -7.41 4.62
CA HIS A 140 -6.23 -7.18 6.02
C HIS A 140 -5.46 -8.09 6.98
N GLU A 141 -4.74 -9.08 6.43
CA GLU A 141 -3.92 -10.04 7.17
C GLU A 141 -2.44 -9.81 6.86
N GLN A 142 -1.60 -10.74 7.30
CA GLN A 142 -0.22 -10.80 6.85
C GLN A 142 -0.17 -10.89 5.33
N ILE A 143 0.69 -10.07 4.70
CA ILE A 143 0.96 -10.20 3.27
C ILE A 143 1.58 -11.57 3.06
N ASP A 144 0.95 -12.42 2.24
CA ASP A 144 1.58 -13.67 1.80
C ASP A 144 2.88 -13.34 1.04
N PRO A 145 4.05 -13.71 1.60
CA PRO A 145 5.32 -13.43 0.94
C PRO A 145 5.41 -14.07 -0.43
N ALA A 146 4.76 -15.22 -0.67
CA ALA A 146 4.80 -15.91 -1.95
C ALA A 146 4.15 -15.08 -3.07
N CYS A 147 3.04 -14.40 -2.77
CA CYS A 147 2.38 -13.50 -3.71
C CYS A 147 3.32 -12.36 -4.14
N THR A 148 3.91 -11.64 -3.18
CA THR A 148 4.84 -10.53 -3.49
C THR A 148 6.11 -11.01 -4.18
N TRP A 149 6.63 -12.17 -3.79
CA TRP A 149 7.79 -12.78 -4.45
C TRP A 149 7.51 -13.12 -5.91
N ARG A 150 6.35 -13.69 -6.24
CA ARG A 150 5.95 -13.97 -7.62
C ARG A 150 5.90 -12.70 -8.47
N LEU A 151 5.34 -11.61 -7.93
CA LEU A 151 5.30 -10.32 -8.63
C LEU A 151 6.71 -9.76 -8.88
N VAL A 152 7.60 -9.83 -7.89
CA VAL A 152 9.02 -9.44 -8.06
C VAL A 152 9.71 -10.32 -9.11
N ALA A 153 9.55 -11.64 -9.02
CA ALA A 153 10.20 -12.59 -9.93
C ALA A 153 9.75 -12.45 -11.39
N GLN A 154 8.49 -12.04 -11.61
CA GLN A 154 7.93 -11.78 -12.94
C GLN A 154 8.13 -10.33 -13.41
N GLY A 155 8.84 -9.49 -12.64
CA GLY A 155 9.11 -8.10 -13.01
C GLY A 155 7.87 -7.20 -12.99
N VAL A 156 6.80 -7.59 -12.31
CA VAL A 156 5.52 -6.86 -12.29
C VAL A 156 5.60 -5.70 -11.29
N PRO A 157 5.42 -4.44 -11.72
CA PRO A 157 5.27 -3.31 -10.81
C PRO A 157 4.05 -3.50 -9.90
N HIS A 158 4.20 -3.29 -8.59
CA HIS A 158 3.08 -3.50 -7.68
C HIS A 158 3.07 -2.58 -6.47
N LEU A 159 1.87 -2.32 -5.96
CA LEU A 159 1.63 -1.51 -4.78
C LEU A 159 1.09 -2.41 -3.66
N LEU A 160 1.67 -2.28 -2.47
CA LEU A 160 1.17 -2.94 -1.27
C LEU A 160 0.25 -1.98 -0.52
N VAL A 161 -0.91 -2.48 -0.11
CA VAL A 161 -1.88 -1.74 0.69
C VAL A 161 -2.32 -2.65 1.83
N THR A 162 -1.96 -2.27 3.06
CA THR A 162 -2.30 -3.06 4.24
C THR A 162 -3.18 -2.26 5.18
N TRP A 163 -4.16 -2.92 5.76
CA TRP A 163 -5.02 -2.33 6.78
C TRP A 163 -4.81 -3.01 8.13
N SER A 164 -4.78 -2.23 9.19
CA SER A 164 -4.89 -2.67 10.58
C SER A 164 -5.87 -1.77 11.32
N ARG A 165 -6.43 -2.20 12.45
CA ARG A 165 -7.46 -1.48 13.23
C ARG A 165 -7.22 0.05 13.29
N GLY A 166 -7.99 0.81 12.50
CA GLY A 166 -7.94 2.28 12.46
C GLY A 166 -6.75 2.89 11.71
N ARG A 167 -5.99 2.08 10.97
CA ARG A 167 -4.78 2.48 10.24
C ARG A 167 -4.66 1.78 8.88
N LEU A 168 -4.44 2.55 7.83
CA LEU A 168 -4.08 2.07 6.51
C LEU A 168 -2.63 2.40 6.18
N GLU A 169 -1.88 1.47 5.64
CA GLU A 169 -0.56 1.71 5.04
C GLU A 169 -0.66 1.50 3.52
N VAL A 170 -0.23 2.50 2.75
CA VAL A 170 -0.14 2.46 1.30
C VAL A 170 1.33 2.60 0.90
N GLY A 171 1.90 1.55 0.35
CA GLY A 171 3.27 1.47 -0.13
C GLY A 171 4.21 0.60 0.73
N PRO A 172 5.46 0.39 0.27
CA PRO A 172 6.06 1.04 -0.89
C PRO A 172 5.47 0.57 -2.22
N GLY A 173 5.57 1.43 -3.22
CA GLY A 173 5.41 1.03 -4.63
C GLY A 173 6.68 0.35 -5.11
N VAL A 174 6.54 -0.89 -5.54
CA VAL A 174 7.62 -1.77 -5.96
C VAL A 174 7.73 -1.79 -7.47
N ILE A 175 8.85 -1.32 -8.00
CA ILE A 175 9.32 -1.57 -9.36
C ILE A 175 10.50 -2.54 -9.18
N PRO A 176 10.36 -3.82 -9.53
CA PRO A 176 11.43 -4.81 -9.36
C PRO A 176 12.75 -4.34 -9.97
N GLY A 177 13.86 -4.50 -9.24
CA GLY A 177 15.18 -4.00 -9.65
C GLY A 177 15.43 -2.51 -9.38
N LEU A 178 14.41 -1.70 -9.07
CA LEU A 178 14.54 -0.24 -8.99
C LEU A 178 14.15 0.37 -7.64
N THR A 179 13.05 -0.09 -7.03
CA THR A 179 12.58 0.43 -5.73
C THR A 179 12.57 -0.65 -4.65
N ALA A 180 12.46 -0.23 -3.39
CA ALA A 180 12.45 -1.14 -2.25
C ALA A 180 11.24 -2.09 -2.31
N CYS A 181 11.49 -3.40 -2.29
CA CYS A 181 10.46 -4.43 -2.16
C CYS A 181 10.09 -4.67 -0.69
N LEU A 182 9.08 -5.52 -0.43
CA LEU A 182 8.67 -5.88 0.94
C LEU A 182 9.83 -6.43 1.79
N ARG A 183 10.72 -7.22 1.19
CA ARG A 183 11.91 -7.74 1.88
C ARG A 183 12.88 -6.62 2.27
N CYS A 184 13.05 -5.58 1.45
CA CYS A 184 13.86 -4.41 1.84
C CYS A 184 13.28 -3.74 3.08
N VAL A 185 11.96 -3.55 3.12
CA VAL A 185 11.27 -2.95 4.27
C VAL A 185 11.45 -3.81 5.53
N ASP A 186 11.27 -5.12 5.41
CA ASP A 186 11.47 -6.04 6.54
C ASP A 186 12.92 -6.03 7.06
N LEU A 187 13.90 -5.93 6.16
CA LEU A 187 15.32 -5.85 6.54
C LEU A 187 15.66 -4.54 7.25
N HIS A 188 15.25 -3.38 6.72
CA HIS A 188 15.46 -2.09 7.39
C HIS A 188 14.81 -2.05 8.77
N ARG A 189 13.60 -2.60 8.90
CA ARG A 189 12.94 -2.71 10.22
C ARG A 189 13.71 -3.62 11.17
N ALA A 190 14.23 -4.75 10.67
CA ALA A 190 15.04 -5.66 11.48
C ALA A 190 16.33 -4.99 11.96
N ASP A 191 17.00 -4.19 11.12
CA ASP A 191 18.18 -3.40 11.48
C ASP A 191 17.88 -2.38 12.59
N GLU A 192 16.67 -1.82 12.59
CA GLU A 192 16.16 -0.91 13.63
C GLU A 192 15.61 -1.63 14.89
N GLY A 193 15.60 -2.97 14.91
CA GLY A 193 15.00 -3.76 15.99
C GLY A 193 13.46 -3.70 16.04
N VAL A 194 12.83 -3.29 14.95
CA VAL A 194 11.37 -3.19 14.78
C VAL A 194 10.82 -4.47 14.14
N PRO A 195 9.64 -4.97 14.55
CA PRO A 195 9.02 -6.14 13.91
C PRO A 195 8.78 -5.95 12.41
N PRO A 196 8.92 -7.01 11.61
CA PRO A 196 8.80 -6.93 10.15
C PRO A 196 7.37 -6.57 9.72
N ALA A 197 7.24 -5.88 8.59
CA ALA A 197 5.97 -5.44 8.02
C ALA A 197 5.04 -6.63 7.71
N ARG A 198 5.61 -7.71 7.15
CA ARG A 198 4.87 -8.94 6.84
C ARG A 198 4.14 -9.55 8.04
N GLY A 199 4.60 -9.32 9.28
CA GLY A 199 4.03 -9.90 10.49
C GLY A 199 3.03 -9.02 11.23
N ARG A 200 2.91 -7.74 10.86
CA ARG A 200 2.28 -6.70 11.70
C ARG A 200 0.75 -6.77 11.74
N HIS A 201 0.12 -7.29 10.70
CA HIS A 201 -1.32 -7.17 10.47
C HIS A 201 -2.11 -8.40 10.93
N ALA A 202 -1.64 -9.09 11.98
CA ALA A 202 -2.40 -10.15 12.64
C ALA A 202 -3.47 -9.53 13.55
N GLY A 203 -4.61 -9.14 12.98
CA GLY A 203 -5.73 -8.62 13.75
C GLY A 203 -7.01 -8.56 12.94
N SER A 204 -8.05 -9.26 13.42
CA SER A 204 -9.41 -9.10 12.90
C SER A 204 -9.87 -7.65 13.10
N GLY A 205 -10.03 -6.93 12.00
CA GLY A 205 -10.53 -5.56 12.01
C GLY A 205 -11.44 -5.37 10.81
N VAL A 206 -12.61 -4.78 11.06
CA VAL A 206 -13.51 -4.32 9.99
C VAL A 206 -12.78 -3.22 9.23
N GLU A 207 -12.83 -3.26 7.89
CA GLU A 207 -12.34 -2.15 7.07
C GLU A 207 -13.24 -0.93 7.30
N ASP A 208 -12.67 0.13 7.87
CA ASP A 208 -13.40 1.36 8.10
C ASP A 208 -13.71 2.05 6.75
N PRO A 209 -14.96 2.44 6.48
CA PRO A 209 -15.35 2.99 5.19
C PRO A 209 -14.67 4.33 4.86
N VAL A 210 -14.35 5.15 5.87
CA VAL A 210 -13.66 6.43 5.68
C VAL A 210 -12.23 6.18 5.25
N LEU A 211 -11.53 5.28 5.95
CA LEU A 211 -10.15 4.93 5.59
C LEU A 211 -10.07 4.12 4.29
N ALA A 212 -11.08 3.30 3.97
CA ALA A 212 -11.16 2.64 2.67
C ALA A 212 -11.27 3.65 1.52
N LEU A 213 -12.09 4.70 1.66
CA LEU A 213 -12.24 5.73 0.64
C LEU A 213 -10.98 6.57 0.47
N ALA A 214 -10.44 7.11 1.56
CA ALA A 214 -9.20 7.90 1.52
C ALA A 214 -8.02 7.06 1.00
N GLY A 215 -7.97 5.80 1.45
CA GLY A 215 -7.00 4.80 1.03
C GLY A 215 -7.04 4.45 -0.44
N ALA A 216 -8.25 4.27 -0.99
CA ALA A 216 -8.43 3.95 -2.40
C ALA A 216 -7.90 5.07 -3.30
N GLY A 217 -8.22 6.33 -2.97
CA GLY A 217 -7.71 7.49 -3.70
C GLY A 217 -6.18 7.58 -3.66
N LEU A 218 -5.59 7.39 -2.47
CA LEU A 218 -4.14 7.38 -2.32
C LEU A 218 -3.49 6.21 -3.08
N ALA A 219 -4.06 5.01 -3.01
CA ALA A 219 -3.56 3.83 -3.70
C ALA A 219 -3.59 4.03 -5.22
N VAL A 220 -4.69 4.52 -5.79
CA VAL A 220 -4.79 4.84 -7.22
C VAL A 220 -3.76 5.88 -7.64
N ALA A 221 -3.57 6.94 -6.83
CA ALA A 221 -2.53 7.94 -7.10
C ALA A 221 -1.12 7.34 -7.10
N ARG A 222 -0.84 6.35 -6.23
CA ARG A 222 0.45 5.62 -6.25
C ARG A 222 0.57 4.67 -7.44
N THR A 223 -0.53 4.05 -7.88
CA THR A 223 -0.56 3.21 -9.09
C THR A 223 -0.21 4.01 -10.35
N PHE A 224 -0.61 5.28 -10.46
CA PHE A 224 -0.13 6.15 -11.54
C PHE A 224 1.39 6.29 -11.57
N GLY A 225 2.02 6.40 -10.40
CA GLY A 225 3.47 6.40 -10.30
C GLY A 225 4.10 5.09 -10.78
N LEU A 226 3.43 3.95 -10.57
CA LEU A 226 3.88 2.66 -11.11
C LEU A 226 3.78 2.65 -12.64
N LEU A 227 2.71 3.19 -13.22
CA LEU A 227 2.46 3.16 -14.66
C LEU A 227 3.34 4.14 -15.46
N ALA A 228 3.71 5.28 -14.88
CA ALA A 228 4.46 6.35 -15.55
C ALA A 228 5.99 6.14 -15.56
N HIS A 229 6.48 4.91 -15.73
CA HIS A 229 7.89 4.50 -15.70
C HIS A 229 8.83 5.52 -16.40
N GLY A 230 9.45 6.43 -15.63
CA GLY A 230 10.31 7.48 -16.17
C GLY A 230 10.30 8.78 -15.35
N SER A 231 9.20 9.08 -14.66
CA SER A 231 9.12 10.24 -13.77
C SER A 231 9.47 9.84 -12.33
N ALA A 232 10.39 10.59 -11.71
CA ALA A 232 11.11 10.26 -10.47
C ALA A 232 10.35 9.31 -9.49
N PRO A 233 10.89 8.11 -9.18
CA PRO A 233 10.26 7.11 -8.30
C PRO A 233 10.11 7.54 -6.82
N ARG A 234 10.35 8.81 -6.49
CA ARG A 234 10.38 9.34 -5.12
C ARG A 234 9.05 9.17 -4.38
N GLY A 235 7.94 9.07 -5.11
CA GLY A 235 6.63 8.77 -4.54
C GLY A 235 6.42 7.28 -4.24
N LEU A 236 7.16 6.40 -4.90
CA LEU A 236 7.02 4.95 -4.79
C LEU A 236 7.90 4.37 -3.67
N THR A 237 9.05 4.98 -3.38
CA THR A 237 9.97 4.55 -2.31
C THR A 237 9.47 4.90 -0.90
N ARG A 238 8.16 5.07 -0.71
CA ARG A 238 7.58 5.48 0.58
C ARG A 238 6.35 4.67 0.94
N THR A 239 6.20 4.39 2.23
CA THR A 239 4.92 3.95 2.81
C THR A 239 4.24 5.17 3.43
N THR A 240 3.00 5.42 3.03
CA THR A 240 2.14 6.42 3.64
C THR A 240 1.11 5.74 4.53
N THR A 241 1.10 6.10 5.81
CA THR A 241 0.15 5.61 6.80
C THR A 241 -0.93 6.66 7.02
N LEU A 242 -2.20 6.28 6.87
CA LEU A 242 -3.37 7.07 7.26
C LEU A 242 -3.96 6.48 8.54
N SER A 243 -4.26 7.31 9.54
CA SER A 243 -4.83 6.86 10.82
C SER A 243 -6.07 7.66 11.20
N LEU A 244 -7.09 6.99 11.74
CA LEU A 244 -8.26 7.66 12.33
C LEU A 244 -7.93 8.18 13.74
N PRO A 245 -8.69 9.16 14.27
CA PRO A 245 -9.93 9.72 13.73
C PRO A 245 -9.77 10.87 12.73
N ASP A 246 -8.58 11.45 12.61
CA ASP A 246 -8.31 12.71 11.89
C ASP A 246 -7.74 12.51 10.48
N LEU A 247 -7.61 11.25 10.03
CA LEU A 247 -6.87 10.88 8.83
C LEU A 247 -5.41 11.37 8.87
N ALA A 248 -4.80 11.38 10.06
CA ALA A 248 -3.40 11.75 10.23
C ALA A 248 -2.49 10.94 9.30
N GLN A 249 -1.65 11.66 8.56
CA GLN A 249 -0.75 11.10 7.57
C GLN A 249 0.69 11.05 8.11
N ARG A 250 1.27 9.84 8.20
CA ARG A 250 2.71 9.64 8.40
C ARG A 250 3.31 9.07 7.12
N THR A 251 4.52 9.51 6.76
CA THR A 251 5.25 8.92 5.62
C THR A 251 6.60 8.42 6.07
N GLU A 252 6.98 7.24 5.59
CA GLU A 252 8.26 6.59 5.83
C GLU A 252 8.91 6.28 4.50
N HIS A 253 10.23 6.48 4.39
CA HIS A 253 10.97 6.27 3.15
C HIS A 253 11.82 5.00 3.25
N TRP A 254 11.80 4.19 2.19
CA TRP A 254 12.48 2.91 2.13
C TRP A 254 13.48 2.89 0.96
N PRO A 255 14.79 3.03 1.23
CA PRO A 255 15.79 2.77 0.21
C PRO A 255 15.89 1.26 -0.07
N VAL A 256 16.42 0.89 -1.24
CA VAL A 256 16.76 -0.52 -1.51
C VAL A 256 17.78 -0.97 -0.48
N HIS A 257 17.51 -2.10 0.17
CA HIS A 257 18.38 -2.63 1.21
C HIS A 257 19.56 -3.41 0.59
N PRO A 258 20.83 -3.16 0.98
CA PRO A 258 22.01 -3.76 0.35
C PRO A 258 22.02 -5.29 0.30
N VAL A 259 21.52 -5.97 1.33
CA VAL A 259 21.50 -7.44 1.41
C VAL A 259 20.22 -8.09 0.86
N CYS A 260 19.31 -7.32 0.26
CA CYS A 260 18.03 -7.86 -0.20
C CYS A 260 18.16 -8.72 -1.48
N GLY A 261 19.08 -8.34 -2.38
CA GLY A 261 19.26 -9.00 -3.68
C GLY A 261 18.10 -8.80 -4.66
N CYS A 262 17.27 -7.76 -4.47
CA CYS A 262 16.16 -7.43 -5.38
C CYS A 262 16.54 -6.41 -6.48
N ALA A 263 17.78 -5.93 -6.47
CA ALA A 263 18.39 -5.01 -7.43
C ALA A 263 19.79 -5.53 -7.78
#